data_AF-A0A2M7WQ22-F1
#
_entry.id   AF-A0A2M7WQ22-F1
#
_cell.length_a   1.000
_cell.length_b   1.000
_cell.length_c   1.000
_cell.angle_alpha   90.00
_cell.angle_beta   90.00
_cell.angle_gamma   90.00
#
_symmetry.space_group_name_H-M   'P 1'
#
loop_
_entity.id
_entity.type
_entity.pdbx_description
1 polymer ?
#
loop_
_entity_poly.entity_id
_entity_poly.type
_entity_poly.pdbx_seq_one_letter_code
_entity_poly.pdbx_strand_id
1 'polypeptide(L)' 'TGLVHEFPELQGYMGGVYARMDGESDVVAQAIAEHYQPAGAEDALPQS' A
#
# COMPACT_ATOMS: atom_id res chain seq x y z
N THR A 1 9.24 9.65 16.02
CA THR A 1 7.87 9.51 15.48
C THR A 1 7.86 10.10 14.09
N GLY A 2 7.56 9.31 13.06
CA GLY A 2 7.03 9.92 11.82
C GLY A 2 7.76 9.71 10.51
N LEU A 3 8.47 8.60 10.27
CA LEU A 3 8.84 8.24 8.89
C LEU A 3 7.58 7.99 8.03
N VAL A 4 6.49 7.60 8.70
CA VAL A 4 5.17 7.30 8.14
C VAL A 4 4.30 8.56 7.94
N HIS A 5 4.72 9.71 8.49
CA HIS A 5 3.98 10.98 8.40
C HIS A 5 4.49 11.88 7.27
N GLU A 6 5.72 11.67 6.79
CA GLU A 6 6.31 12.41 5.67
C GLU A 6 5.91 11.84 4.29
N PHE A 7 5.40 10.61 4.22
CA PHE A 7 5.01 9.97 2.96
C PHE A 7 3.69 9.18 3.12
N PRO A 8 2.52 9.82 2.91
CA PRO A 8 1.22 9.15 2.95
C PRO A 8 1.13 7.96 1.98
N GLU A 9 1.78 8.11 0.81
CA GLU A 9 1.91 7.08 -0.23
C GLU A 9 2.61 5.80 0.27
N LEU A 10 3.51 5.95 1.25
CA LEU A 10 4.23 4.82 1.84
C LEU A 10 3.34 3.96 2.74
N GLN A 11 2.23 4.49 3.26
CA GLN A 11 1.37 3.78 4.22
C GLN A 11 0.67 2.58 3.56
N GLY A 12 0.12 2.75 2.36
CA GLY A 12 -0.50 1.66 1.60
C GLY A 12 0.53 0.63 1.17
N TYR A 13 1.62 1.07 0.54
CA TYR A 13 2.68 0.18 0.06
C TYR A 13 3.30 -0.65 1.18
N MET A 14 3.66 -0.03 2.31
CA MET A 14 4.20 -0.73 3.46
C MET A 14 3.19 -1.69 4.09
N GLY A 15 1.89 -1.36 4.07
CA GLY A 15 0.81 -2.26 4.49
C GLY A 15 0.80 -3.56 3.69
N GLY A 16 0.90 -3.49 2.35
CA GLY A 16 1.00 -4.67 1.51
C GLY A 16 2.29 -5.47 1.72
N VAL A 17 3.42 -4.80 1.97
CA VAL A 17 4.69 -5.45 2.30
C VAL A 17 4.60 -6.21 3.62
N TYR A 18 4.01 -5.61 4.67
CA TYR A 18 3.80 -6.30 5.93
C TYR A 18 2.85 -7.48 5.82
N ALA A 19 1.76 -7.37 5.04
CA ALA A 19 0.85 -8.48 4.79
C ALA A 19 1.58 -9.67 4.14
N ARG A 20 2.43 -9.44 3.13
CA ARG A 20 3.26 -10.52 2.55
C ARG A 20 4.23 -11.12 3.56
N MET A 21 4.83 -10.30 4.41
CA MET A 21 5.74 -10.78 5.47
C MET A 21 5.01 -11.59 6.55
N ASP A 22 3.73 -11.31 6.79
CA ASP A 22 2.87 -12.03 7.73
C ASP A 22 2.29 -13.34 7.14
N GLY A 23 2.57 -13.61 5.85
CA GLY A 23 2.12 -14.81 5.15
C GLY A 23 0.72 -14.70 4.54
N GLU A 24 0.17 -13.49 4.43
CA GLU A 24 -1.07 -13.23 3.72
C GLU A 24 -0.92 -13.53 2.23
N SER A 25 -2.05 -13.89 1.60
CA SER A 25 -2.07 -14.16 0.17
C SER A 25 -1.72 -12.91 -0.66
N ASP A 26 -1.12 -13.10 -1.82
CA ASP A 26 -0.76 -12.00 -2.71
C ASP A 26 -1.95 -11.10 -3.08
N VAL A 27 -3.16 -11.67 -3.17
CA VAL A 27 -4.39 -10.91 -3.45
C VAL A 27 -4.73 -9.98 -2.28
N VAL A 28 -4.57 -10.44 -1.04
CA VAL A 28 -4.82 -9.63 0.16
C VAL A 28 -3.77 -8.54 0.29
N ALA A 29 -2.48 -8.87 0.10
CA ALA A 29 -1.41 -7.89 0.15
C ALA A 29 -1.54 -6.82 -0.95
N GLN A 30 -1.96 -7.22 -2.15
CA GLN A 30 -2.21 -6.30 -3.25
C GLN A 30 -3.39 -5.37 -2.93
N ALA A 31 -4.50 -5.91 -2.43
CA ALA A 31 -5.66 -5.11 -2.03
C ALA A 31 -5.33 -4.11 -0.91
N ILE A 32 -4.46 -4.47 0.05
CA ILE A 32 -4.00 -3.56 1.10
C ILE A 32 -3.13 -2.44 0.53
N ALA A 33 -2.25 -2.75 -0.44
CA ALA A 33 -1.43 -1.76 -1.12
C ALA A 33 -2.26 -0.80 -1.98
N GLU A 34 -3.27 -1.32 -2.67
CA GLU A 34 -4.17 -0.58 -3.55
C GLU A 34 -5.27 0.17 -2.81
N HIS A 35 -5.52 -0.13 -1.53
CA HIS A 35 -6.59 0.49 -0.73
C HIS A 35 -6.47 2.03 -0.67
N TYR A 36 -5.26 2.54 -0.80
CA TYR A 36 -4.96 3.97 -0.78
C TYR A 36 -4.69 4.54 -2.17
N GLN A 37 -4.88 3.75 -3.24
CA GLN A 37 -4.69 4.24 -4.60
C GLN A 37 -5.97 4.83 -5.22
N PRO A 38 -5.81 5.86 -6.07
CA PRO A 38 -4.56 6.60 -6.31
C PRO A 38 -4.29 7.58 -5.15
N ALA A 39 -3.07 7.57 -4.60
CA ALA A 39 -2.70 8.48 -3.51
C ALA A 39 -2.30 9.87 -4.03
N GLY A 40 -2.03 10.00 -5.34
CA GLY A 40 -1.83 11.26 -6.05
C GLY A 40 -2.28 11.21 -7.52
N ALA A 41 -2.27 12.36 -8.19
CA ALA A 41 -2.65 12.47 -9.61
C ALA A 41 -1.66 11.78 -10.58
N GLU A 42 -0.47 11.44 -10.09
CA GLU A 42 0.60 10.76 -10.85
C GLU A 42 0.73 9.28 -10.50
N ASP A 43 -0.10 8.78 -9.58
CA ASP A 43 -0.04 7.39 -9.14
C ASP A 43 -0.64 6.42 -10.15
N ALA A 44 -0.13 5.19 -10.10
CA ALA A 44 -0.73 4.09 -10.84
C ALA A 44 -2.19 3.90 -10.41
N LEU A 45 -3.08 3.74 -11.39
CA LEU A 45 -4.47 3.39 -11.12
C LEU A 45 -4.56 1.97 -10.56
N PRO A 46 -5.48 1.70 -9.61
CA PRO A 46 -5.74 0.34 -9.16
C PRO A 46 -6.11 -0.54 -10.37
N GLN A 47 -5.49 -1.72 -10.47
CA GLN A 47 -5.63 -2.60 -11.62
C GLN A 47 -6.73 -3.66 -11.49
N SER A 48 -7.42 -3.71 -10.33
CA SER A 48 -8.47 -4.69 -10.04
C SER A 48 -9.89 -4.20 -10.30
#